data_AF-A0A2V7G9E1-F1
#
_entry.id   AF-A0A2V7G9E1-F1
#
_cell.length_a   1.000
_cell.length_b   1.000
_cell.length_c   1.000
_cell.angle_alpha   90.00
_cell.angle_beta   90.00
_cell.angle_gamma   90.00
#
_symmetry.space_group_name_H-M   'P 1'
#
loop_
_entity.id
_entity.type
_entity.pdbx_description
1 polymer ?
#
loop_
_entity_poly.entity_id
_entity_poly.type
_entity_poly.pdbx_seq_one_letter_code
_entity_poly.pdbx_strand_id
1 'polypeptide(L)'
;MKFTITREQLQEGLGAVAAAIPAKTTLPVLANVLLEATKQGIRLSGTDLDIAVSTTVSAEVDVEGAVTLPAKKLVDIARELPAGPVRFAAAGEARVGIECGRSKFKLLGLPREEFPSFPVVKFDGAWKAAAGTVHKLVGHVAFAASTEESRPILNGVLWELRPDRMRMVATNGHRLAKMDVPAKGGSTADLIVPPKALEQIRRLFAADDAIEVAKSDNHIGFRAGGTLVFSRLIEGPYPNYEQVIPRENDKAATVDKAAMAAALRRMSVVASDQTHRIRLAFAGGAVKFSVQTPDLGEAQDELPVTYEGEPLEIGFNAMYLLEILKYMPTDEVRLTFKAPERASTVEPVGWDDPASYMALVMPLRLVD
;
A
#
# COMPACT_ATOMS: atom_id res chain seq x y z
N MET A 1 -16.45 1.39 32.93
CA MET A 1 -15.82 0.36 32.08
C MET A 1 -15.22 -0.76 32.92
N LYS A 2 -15.72 -2.00 32.73
CA LYS A 2 -15.19 -3.24 33.31
C LYS A 2 -15.52 -4.41 32.38
N PHE A 3 -14.53 -5.22 32.01
CA PHE A 3 -14.72 -6.35 31.11
C PHE A 3 -13.65 -7.43 31.29
N THR A 4 -13.94 -8.63 30.78
CA THR A 4 -13.02 -9.76 30.70
C THR A 4 -12.87 -10.19 29.24
N ILE A 5 -11.64 -10.32 28.76
CA ILE A 5 -11.30 -10.71 27.39
C ILE A 5 -10.24 -11.82 27.42
N THR A 6 -10.16 -12.69 26.41
CA THR A 6 -9.02 -13.61 26.30
C THR A 6 -7.78 -12.86 25.82
N ARG A 7 -6.60 -13.39 26.14
CA ARG A 7 -5.33 -12.80 25.66
C ARG A 7 -5.29 -12.76 24.13
N GLU A 8 -5.78 -13.80 23.48
CA GLU A 8 -5.77 -13.96 22.03
C GLU A 8 -6.65 -12.90 21.35
N GLN A 9 -7.87 -12.67 21.84
CA GLN A 9 -8.77 -11.63 21.34
C GLN A 9 -8.20 -10.21 21.58
N LEU A 10 -7.53 -10.00 22.72
CA LEU A 10 -6.85 -8.73 23.00
C LEU A 10 -5.70 -8.47 22.01
N GLN A 11 -4.87 -9.49 21.76
CA GLN A 11 -3.76 -9.40 20.81
C GLN A 11 -4.26 -9.17 19.38
N GLU A 12 -5.32 -9.87 18.97
CA GLU A 12 -5.96 -9.69 17.67
C GLU A 12 -6.44 -8.24 17.49
N GLY A 13 -7.22 -7.72 18.44
CA GLY A 13 -7.76 -6.37 18.38
C GLY A 13 -6.69 -5.29 18.39
N LEU A 14 -5.66 -5.44 19.24
CA LEU A 14 -4.54 -4.49 19.29
C LEU A 14 -3.69 -4.55 18.02
N GLY A 15 -3.43 -5.76 17.51
CA GLY A 15 -2.71 -5.97 16.26
C GLY A 15 -3.41 -5.27 15.10
N ALA A 16 -4.74 -5.34 15.04
CA ALA A 16 -5.53 -4.70 14.00
C ALA A 16 -5.40 -3.16 14.01
N VAL A 17 -5.42 -2.49 15.16
CA VAL A 17 -5.39 -1.02 15.19
C VAL A 17 -3.99 -0.41 15.27
N ALA A 18 -2.98 -1.18 15.69
CA ALA A 18 -1.65 -0.65 16.01
C ALA A 18 -0.97 0.12 14.85
N ALA A 19 -1.11 -0.30 13.59
CA ALA A 19 -0.43 0.37 12.47
C ALA A 19 -1.07 1.72 12.07
N ALA A 20 -2.29 2.01 12.55
CA ALA A 20 -2.92 3.32 12.40
C ALA A 20 -2.49 4.30 13.50
N ILE A 21 -1.72 3.85 14.50
CA ILE A 21 -1.27 4.66 15.63
C ILE A 21 0.15 5.17 15.32
N PRO A 22 0.37 6.49 15.28
CA PRO A 22 1.69 7.05 14.97
C PRO A 22 2.70 6.74 16.07
N ALA A 23 3.91 6.31 15.68
CA ALA A 23 4.99 6.01 16.63
C ALA A 23 5.55 7.28 17.31
N LYS A 24 5.41 8.44 16.66
CA LYS A 24 5.78 9.77 17.18
C LYS A 24 4.66 10.75 16.82
N THR A 25 4.23 11.55 17.78
CA THR A 25 3.15 12.53 17.61
C THR A 25 3.34 13.67 18.60
N THR A 26 2.93 14.88 18.22
CA THR A 26 2.86 16.03 19.12
C THR A 26 1.57 16.03 19.97
N LEU A 27 0.56 15.26 19.56
CA LEU A 27 -0.71 15.06 20.27
C LEU A 27 -0.67 13.73 21.05
N PRO A 28 -0.48 13.73 22.38
CA PRO A 28 -0.25 12.51 23.16
C PRO A 28 -1.37 11.46 23.02
N VAL A 29 -2.62 11.89 22.91
CA VAL A 29 -3.77 10.99 22.75
C VAL A 29 -3.71 10.13 21.49
N LEU A 30 -3.02 10.58 20.43
CA LEU A 30 -2.84 9.79 19.22
C LEU A 30 -1.84 8.64 19.42
N ALA A 31 -1.02 8.65 20.47
CA ALA A 31 -0.18 7.51 20.83
C ALA A 31 -0.95 6.44 21.64
N ASN A 32 -2.23 6.71 21.96
CA ASN A 32 -3.09 5.78 22.66
C ASN A 32 -3.99 5.00 21.68
N VAL A 33 -4.41 3.82 22.13
CA VAL A 33 -5.56 3.10 21.58
C VAL A 33 -6.79 3.47 22.39
N LEU A 34 -7.89 3.77 21.71
CA LEU A 34 -9.19 3.93 22.33
C LEU A 34 -9.83 2.55 22.53
N LEU A 35 -10.22 2.24 23.77
CA LEU A 35 -11.01 1.06 24.12
C LEU A 35 -12.42 1.50 24.49
N GLU A 36 -13.42 0.90 23.84
CA GLU A 36 -14.83 1.11 24.14
C GLU A 36 -15.47 -0.24 24.47
N ALA A 37 -15.87 -0.43 25.72
CA ALA A 37 -16.61 -1.61 26.15
C ALA A 37 -18.11 -1.39 25.86
N THR A 38 -18.67 -2.28 25.04
CA THR A 38 -20.04 -2.22 24.55
C THR A 38 -20.73 -3.57 24.78
N LYS A 39 -22.06 -3.63 24.57
CA LYS A 39 -22.80 -4.91 24.61
C LYS A 39 -22.32 -5.95 23.61
N GLN A 40 -21.63 -5.54 22.55
CA GLN A 40 -21.17 -6.40 21.47
C GLN A 40 -19.72 -6.89 21.67
N GLY A 41 -19.06 -6.45 22.75
CA GLY A 41 -17.65 -6.72 23.01
C GLY A 41 -16.84 -5.43 23.15
N ILE A 42 -15.54 -5.51 22.89
CA ILE A 42 -14.63 -4.36 22.97
C ILE A 42 -14.33 -3.86 21.58
N ARG A 43 -14.65 -2.59 21.33
CA ARG A 43 -14.19 -1.88 20.14
C ARG A 43 -12.86 -1.20 20.45
N LEU A 44 -11.84 -1.55 19.67
CA LEU A 44 -10.53 -0.93 19.70
C LEU A 44 -10.41 0.02 18.52
N SER A 45 -9.80 1.18 18.74
CA SER A 45 -9.69 2.23 17.73
C SER A 45 -8.33 2.93 17.80
N GLY A 46 -7.72 3.16 16.64
CA GLY A 46 -6.45 3.87 16.48
C GLY A 46 -6.50 4.82 15.28
N THR A 47 -5.80 5.95 15.37
CA THR A 47 -5.78 6.94 14.28
C THR A 47 -4.56 7.86 14.34
N ASP A 48 -4.12 8.31 13.17
CA ASP A 48 -3.11 9.37 13.00
C ASP A 48 -3.71 10.67 12.42
N LEU A 49 -5.05 10.78 12.44
CA LEU A 49 -5.89 11.84 11.83
C LEU A 49 -6.08 11.74 10.31
N ASP A 50 -5.26 10.96 9.61
CA ASP A 50 -5.41 10.73 8.16
C ASP A 50 -6.00 9.34 7.88
N ILE A 51 -5.66 8.37 8.72
CA ILE A 51 -6.15 7.00 8.70
C ILE A 51 -6.68 6.66 10.08
N ALA A 52 -7.90 6.12 10.12
CA ALA A 52 -8.51 5.62 11.35
C ALA A 52 -8.90 4.15 11.16
N VAL A 53 -8.53 3.29 12.10
CA VAL A 53 -8.89 1.87 12.09
C VAL A 53 -9.66 1.58 13.36
N SER A 54 -10.76 0.86 13.21
CA SER A 54 -11.56 0.34 14.33
C SER A 54 -11.85 -1.13 14.11
N THR A 55 -11.77 -1.93 15.16
CA THR A 55 -12.18 -3.34 15.12
C THR A 55 -12.92 -3.71 16.40
N THR A 56 -13.83 -4.67 16.32
CA THR A 56 -14.57 -5.17 17.48
C THR A 56 -14.19 -6.63 17.73
N VAL A 57 -13.78 -6.92 18.97
CA VAL A 57 -13.42 -8.27 19.43
C VAL A 57 -14.35 -8.73 20.54
N SER A 58 -14.53 -10.05 20.66
CA SER A 58 -15.44 -10.64 21.63
C SER A 58 -14.88 -10.51 23.05
N ALA A 59 -15.74 -10.10 23.99
CA ALA A 59 -15.41 -10.01 25.42
C ALA A 59 -16.68 -10.04 26.27
N GLU A 60 -16.55 -10.45 27.53
CA GLU A 60 -17.60 -10.35 28.53
C GLU A 60 -17.54 -8.95 29.17
N VAL A 61 -18.57 -8.13 28.93
CA VAL A 61 -18.62 -6.75 29.43
C VAL A 61 -19.56 -6.67 30.62
N ASP A 62 -19.00 -6.36 31.80
CA ASP A 62 -19.75 -6.15 33.04
C ASP A 62 -20.32 -4.73 33.12
N VAL A 63 -19.51 -3.74 32.73
CA VAL A 63 -19.83 -2.31 32.80
C VAL A 63 -19.32 -1.64 31.55
N GLU A 64 -20.22 -1.05 30.76
CA GLU A 64 -19.88 -0.26 29.58
C GLU A 64 -18.98 0.95 29.94
N GLY A 65 -18.38 1.54 28.92
CA GLY A 65 -17.60 2.78 29.03
C GLY A 65 -16.38 2.77 28.13
N ALA A 66 -15.63 3.88 28.16
CA ALA A 66 -14.53 4.09 27.24
C ALA A 66 -13.33 4.74 27.95
N VAL A 67 -12.14 4.46 27.43
CA VAL A 67 -10.87 5.07 27.89
C VAL A 67 -9.81 4.90 26.82
N THR A 68 -8.84 5.80 26.75
CA THR A 68 -7.67 5.61 25.89
C THR A 68 -6.50 5.09 26.72
N LEU A 69 -5.70 4.16 26.18
CA LEU A 69 -4.51 3.62 26.86
C LEU A 69 -3.27 3.68 25.96
N PRO A 70 -2.05 3.86 26.51
CA PRO A 70 -0.82 3.89 25.71
C PRO A 70 -0.66 2.61 24.88
N ALA A 71 -0.78 2.73 23.55
CA ALA A 71 -0.95 1.58 22.66
C ALA A 71 0.26 0.64 22.71
N LYS A 72 1.47 1.20 22.62
CA LYS A 72 2.72 0.42 22.68
C LYS A 72 2.82 -0.40 23.96
N LYS A 73 2.52 0.22 25.11
CA LYS A 73 2.57 -0.48 26.41
C LYS A 73 1.50 -1.56 26.51
N LEU A 74 0.30 -1.30 26.00
CA LEU A 74 -0.78 -2.28 26.03
C LEU A 74 -0.49 -3.47 25.11
N VAL A 75 0.10 -3.24 23.92
CA VAL A 75 0.59 -4.30 23.02
C VAL A 75 1.68 -5.12 23.71
N ASP A 76 2.68 -4.47 24.30
CA ASP A 76 3.76 -5.16 25.02
C ASP A 76 3.21 -6.01 26.17
N ILE A 77 2.28 -5.47 26.97
CA ILE A 77 1.62 -6.23 28.04
C ILE A 77 0.87 -7.43 27.45
N ALA A 78 0.01 -7.22 26.45
CA ALA A 78 -0.78 -8.29 25.85
C ALA A 78 0.08 -9.44 25.31
N ARG A 79 1.27 -9.13 24.77
CA ARG A 79 2.25 -10.11 24.29
C ARG A 79 2.83 -10.96 25.43
N GLU A 80 3.19 -10.34 26.55
CA GLU A 80 3.85 -11.00 27.68
C GLU A 80 2.87 -11.68 28.67
N LEU A 81 1.57 -11.42 28.56
CA LEU A 81 0.58 -12.06 29.42
C LEU A 81 0.57 -13.60 29.22
N PRO A 82 0.39 -14.38 30.31
CA PRO A 82 0.14 -15.81 30.19
C PRO A 82 -1.22 -16.07 29.52
N ALA A 83 -1.42 -17.28 28.99
CA ALA A 83 -2.72 -17.69 28.48
C ALA A 83 -3.78 -17.65 29.59
N GLY A 84 -4.94 -17.06 29.31
CA GLY A 84 -6.04 -16.97 30.26
C GLY A 84 -6.90 -15.71 30.11
N PRO A 85 -7.93 -15.56 30.96
CA PRO A 85 -8.78 -14.37 30.97
C PRO A 85 -7.99 -13.16 31.49
N VAL A 86 -8.14 -12.04 30.78
CA VAL A 86 -7.57 -10.74 31.11
C VAL A 86 -8.70 -9.82 31.52
N ARG A 87 -8.65 -9.33 32.77
CA ARG A 87 -9.67 -8.46 33.34
C ARG A 87 -9.21 -7.02 33.28
N PHE A 88 -10.05 -6.16 32.73
CA PHE A 88 -9.88 -4.72 32.71
C PHE A 88 -10.90 -4.07 33.63
N ALA A 89 -10.45 -3.16 34.49
CA ALA A 89 -11.32 -2.37 35.35
C ALA A 89 -10.84 -0.93 35.40
N ALA A 90 -11.68 0.01 34.96
CA ALA A 90 -11.43 1.44 35.13
C ALA A 90 -11.62 1.85 36.60
N ALA A 91 -10.69 2.66 37.11
CA ALA A 91 -10.69 3.24 38.44
C ALA A 91 -10.58 4.76 38.33
N GLY A 92 -11.73 5.43 38.21
CA GLY A 92 -11.81 6.85 37.81
C GLY A 92 -11.75 7.04 36.29
N GLU A 93 -11.50 8.25 35.82
CA GLU A 93 -11.59 8.61 34.39
C GLU A 93 -10.46 8.05 33.52
N ALA A 94 -9.24 7.96 34.07
CA ALA A 94 -8.04 7.70 33.27
C ALA A 94 -7.10 6.65 33.88
N ARG A 95 -7.55 5.83 34.82
CA ARG A 95 -6.72 4.74 35.39
C ARG A 95 -7.37 3.41 35.12
N VAL A 96 -6.62 2.46 34.59
CA VAL A 96 -7.13 1.12 34.27
C VAL A 96 -6.25 0.06 34.92
N GLY A 97 -6.86 -0.79 35.74
CA GLY A 97 -6.25 -2.01 36.22
C GLY A 97 -6.40 -3.12 35.18
N ILE A 98 -5.31 -3.85 34.93
CA ILE A 98 -5.27 -5.01 34.04
C ILE A 98 -4.78 -6.20 34.86
N GLU A 99 -5.57 -7.25 34.98
CA GLU A 99 -5.23 -8.45 35.75
C GLU A 99 -5.33 -9.71 34.90
N CYS A 100 -4.33 -10.60 35.00
CA CYS A 100 -4.37 -11.94 34.41
C CYS A 100 -3.65 -12.91 35.35
N GLY A 101 -4.41 -13.83 35.96
CA GLY A 101 -3.89 -14.68 37.04
C GLY A 101 -3.31 -13.86 38.19
N ARG A 102 -2.00 -13.97 38.43
CA ARG A 102 -1.27 -13.22 39.47
C ARG A 102 -0.64 -11.92 38.96
N SER A 103 -0.61 -11.71 37.64
CA SER A 103 -0.04 -10.50 37.04
C SER A 103 -1.04 -9.36 37.16
N LYS A 104 -0.55 -8.21 37.65
CA LYS A 104 -1.36 -6.99 37.83
C LYS A 104 -0.61 -5.79 37.29
N PHE A 105 -1.24 -5.06 36.39
CA PHE A 105 -0.74 -3.81 35.83
C PHE A 105 -1.72 -2.70 36.13
N LYS A 106 -1.20 -1.47 36.23
CA LYS A 106 -2.01 -0.26 36.26
C LYS A 106 -1.47 0.67 35.19
N LEU A 107 -2.31 1.02 34.23
CA LEU A 107 -1.97 1.99 33.20
C LEU A 107 -2.74 3.29 33.44
N LEU A 108 -2.06 4.39 33.14
CA LEU A 108 -2.67 5.71 33.05
C LEU A 108 -3.00 5.96 31.58
N GLY A 109 -4.26 6.28 31.35
CA GLY A 109 -4.83 6.63 30.06
C GLY A 109 -5.10 8.12 29.94
N LEU A 110 -5.89 8.47 28.92
CA LEU A 110 -6.55 9.77 28.80
C LEU A 110 -8.06 9.55 28.62
N PRO A 111 -8.90 10.53 28.98
CA PRO A 111 -10.34 10.51 28.74
C PRO A 111 -10.70 10.25 27.27
N ARG A 112 -11.88 9.68 27.02
CA ARG A 112 -12.39 9.38 25.66
C ARG A 112 -12.54 10.63 24.81
N GLU A 113 -12.86 11.74 25.47
CA GLU A 113 -13.20 13.04 24.90
C GLU A 113 -12.00 13.70 24.23
N GLU A 114 -10.78 13.38 24.67
CA GLU A 114 -9.55 13.82 24.01
C GLU A 114 -9.29 13.04 22.71
N PHE A 115 -9.86 11.85 22.56
CA PHE A 115 -9.65 11.03 21.37
C PHE A 115 -10.50 11.56 20.21
N PRO A 116 -9.90 11.81 19.03
CA PRO A 116 -10.61 12.41 17.89
C PRO A 116 -11.82 11.58 17.47
N SER A 117 -12.84 12.25 16.95
CA SER A 117 -13.98 11.58 16.34
C SER A 117 -13.55 10.86 15.06
N PHE A 118 -14.17 9.71 14.81
CA PHE A 118 -14.01 9.01 13.55
C PHE A 118 -14.82 9.73 12.45
N PRO A 119 -14.35 9.69 11.19
CA PRO A 119 -15.15 10.18 10.08
C PRO A 119 -16.42 9.36 9.92
N VAL A 120 -17.50 10.03 9.51
CA VAL A 120 -18.80 9.38 9.27
C VAL A 120 -18.90 9.04 7.79
N VAL A 121 -18.75 7.76 7.45
CA VAL A 121 -18.96 7.25 6.08
C VAL A 121 -20.22 6.39 6.05
N LYS A 122 -21.12 6.73 5.14
CA LYS A 122 -22.34 5.95 4.90
C LYS A 122 -22.03 4.84 3.89
N PHE A 123 -22.34 3.60 4.26
CA PHE A 123 -22.13 2.43 3.40
C PHE A 123 -23.37 2.07 2.57
N ASP A 124 -24.39 2.93 2.56
CA ASP A 124 -25.55 2.78 1.69
C ASP A 124 -25.10 2.84 0.22
N GLY A 125 -25.34 1.78 -0.55
CA GLY A 125 -24.87 1.67 -1.93
C GLY A 125 -23.35 1.50 -2.06
N ALA A 126 -22.66 1.06 -1.01
CA ALA A 126 -21.22 0.78 -1.04
C ALA A 126 -20.85 -0.19 -2.17
N TRP A 127 -19.69 0.04 -2.77
CA TRP A 127 -19.09 -0.87 -3.72
C TRP A 127 -18.65 -2.14 -3.01
N LYS A 128 -18.93 -3.32 -3.58
CA LYS A 128 -18.53 -4.61 -3.00
C LYS A 128 -17.45 -5.24 -3.84
N ALA A 129 -16.38 -5.68 -3.21
CA ALA A 129 -15.28 -6.37 -3.87
C ALA A 129 -14.69 -7.45 -2.94
N ALA A 130 -14.08 -8.47 -3.53
CA ALA A 130 -13.21 -9.35 -2.76
C ALA A 130 -11.95 -8.56 -2.34
N ALA A 131 -11.53 -8.70 -1.08
CA ALA A 131 -10.33 -8.04 -0.58
C ALA A 131 -9.09 -8.44 -1.39
N GLY A 132 -8.98 -9.71 -1.81
CA GLY A 132 -7.90 -10.23 -2.65
C GLY A 132 -7.79 -9.50 -4.00
N THR A 133 -8.90 -9.03 -4.56
CA THR A 133 -8.90 -8.18 -5.76
C THR A 133 -8.24 -6.83 -5.48
N VAL A 134 -8.56 -6.21 -4.34
CA VAL A 134 -7.93 -4.95 -3.93
C VAL A 134 -6.47 -5.16 -3.55
N HIS A 135 -6.13 -6.26 -2.87
CA HIS A 135 -4.74 -6.63 -2.57
C HIS A 135 -3.90 -6.73 -3.85
N LYS A 136 -4.46 -7.37 -4.89
CA LYS A 136 -3.80 -7.50 -6.20
C LYS A 136 -3.53 -6.13 -6.82
N LEU A 137 -4.55 -5.28 -6.92
CA LEU A 137 -4.42 -3.91 -7.45
C LEU A 137 -3.34 -3.11 -6.69
N VAL A 138 -3.43 -3.07 -5.37
CA VAL A 138 -2.51 -2.33 -4.50
C VAL A 138 -1.09 -2.85 -4.64
N GLY A 139 -0.92 -4.17 -4.61
CA GLY A 139 0.38 -4.84 -4.68
C GLY A 139 1.13 -4.59 -6.00
N HIS A 140 0.41 -4.33 -7.10
CA HIS A 140 1.02 -4.10 -8.42
C HIS A 140 1.17 -2.61 -8.78
N VAL A 141 0.50 -1.71 -8.05
CA VAL A 141 0.42 -0.30 -8.44
C VAL A 141 1.04 0.64 -7.42
N ALA A 142 0.82 0.44 -6.12
CA ALA A 142 1.10 1.45 -5.10
C ALA A 142 2.59 1.85 -5.00
N PHE A 143 3.52 0.98 -5.42
CA PHE A 143 4.96 1.27 -5.44
C PHE A 143 5.37 2.42 -6.38
N ALA A 144 4.51 2.75 -7.36
CA ALA A 144 4.78 3.80 -8.33
C ALA A 144 4.34 5.20 -7.85
N ALA A 145 3.68 5.31 -6.68
CA ALA A 145 3.33 6.59 -6.09
C ALA A 145 4.59 7.39 -5.72
N SER A 146 4.49 8.71 -5.82
CA SER A 146 5.54 9.64 -5.42
C SER A 146 5.71 9.67 -3.90
N THR A 147 6.91 9.99 -3.46
CA THR A 147 7.20 10.36 -2.06
C THR A 147 7.57 11.83 -1.93
N GLU A 148 7.56 12.59 -3.04
CA GLU A 148 7.89 14.02 -3.06
C GLU A 148 6.72 14.88 -2.57
N GLU A 149 7.00 15.84 -1.71
CA GLU A 149 5.97 16.76 -1.19
C GLU A 149 5.57 17.86 -2.20
N SER A 150 6.36 18.08 -3.24
CA SER A 150 6.14 19.12 -4.25
C SER A 150 4.86 18.91 -5.08
N ARG A 151 4.43 17.65 -5.24
CA ARG A 151 3.24 17.26 -6.00
C ARG A 151 2.41 16.26 -5.18
N PRO A 152 1.69 16.71 -4.14
CA PRO A 152 0.98 15.83 -3.20
C PRO A 152 -0.02 14.88 -3.87
N ILE A 153 -0.61 15.29 -4.98
CA ILE A 153 -1.54 14.49 -5.78
C ILE A 153 -0.92 13.15 -6.22
N LEU A 154 0.38 13.14 -6.52
CA LEU A 154 1.12 11.95 -6.95
C LEU A 154 1.52 11.04 -5.80
N ASN A 155 1.39 11.50 -4.56
CA ASN A 155 1.63 10.67 -3.37
C ASN A 155 0.47 9.70 -3.12
N GLY A 156 -0.62 9.83 -3.88
CA GLY A 156 -1.76 8.92 -3.87
C GLY A 156 -1.76 7.93 -5.03
N VAL A 157 -2.53 6.87 -4.84
CA VAL A 157 -2.96 5.95 -5.89
C VAL A 157 -4.32 6.41 -6.38
N LEU A 158 -4.44 6.69 -7.69
CA LEU A 158 -5.74 6.88 -8.32
C LEU A 158 -6.45 5.53 -8.40
N TRP A 159 -7.61 5.43 -7.78
CA TRP A 159 -8.50 4.29 -7.84
C TRP A 159 -9.81 4.68 -8.54
N GLU A 160 -9.99 4.14 -9.74
CA GLU A 160 -11.18 4.34 -10.55
C GLU A 160 -12.11 3.12 -10.39
N LEU A 161 -13.34 3.38 -9.95
CA LEU A 161 -14.42 2.41 -9.88
C LEU A 161 -15.36 2.63 -11.06
N ARG A 162 -15.62 1.57 -11.83
CA ARG A 162 -16.54 1.55 -12.98
C ARG A 162 -17.37 0.26 -12.95
N PRO A 163 -18.60 0.23 -13.51
CA PRO A 163 -19.49 -0.93 -13.41
C PRO A 163 -18.89 -2.27 -13.82
N ASP A 164 -18.00 -2.22 -14.82
CA ASP A 164 -17.35 -3.36 -15.48
C ASP A 164 -15.91 -3.62 -14.98
N ARG A 165 -15.29 -2.68 -14.27
CA ARG A 165 -13.88 -2.77 -13.88
C ARG A 165 -13.50 -1.90 -12.69
N MET A 166 -12.48 -2.34 -11.96
CA MET A 166 -11.72 -1.49 -11.04
C MET A 166 -10.34 -1.26 -11.64
N ARG A 167 -9.84 -0.04 -11.53
CA ARG A 167 -8.50 0.33 -12.00
C ARG A 167 -7.75 1.06 -10.91
N MET A 168 -6.48 0.71 -10.72
CA MET A 168 -5.55 1.52 -9.95
C MET A 168 -4.43 2.04 -10.84
N VAL A 169 -4.05 3.29 -10.63
CA VAL A 169 -2.92 3.95 -11.29
C VAL A 169 -2.09 4.71 -10.25
N ALA A 170 -0.77 4.58 -10.33
CA ALA A 170 0.14 5.41 -9.55
C ALA A 170 1.33 5.83 -10.40
N THR A 171 1.83 7.04 -10.19
CA THR A 171 3.00 7.56 -10.88
C THR A 171 3.74 8.58 -10.01
N ASN A 172 5.06 8.66 -10.20
CA ASN A 172 5.90 9.73 -9.65
C ASN A 172 6.37 10.72 -10.74
N GLY A 173 5.82 10.62 -11.94
CA GLY A 173 6.21 11.39 -13.12
C GLY A 173 7.35 10.79 -13.95
N HIS A 174 8.11 9.83 -13.39
CA HIS A 174 9.20 9.14 -14.10
C HIS A 174 8.88 7.67 -14.40
N ARG A 175 8.03 7.06 -13.57
CA ARG A 175 7.46 5.74 -13.81
C ARG A 175 5.97 5.76 -13.49
N LEU A 176 5.25 4.82 -14.07
CA LEU A 176 3.83 4.63 -13.82
C LEU A 176 3.53 3.13 -13.75
N ALA A 177 2.59 2.76 -12.90
CA ALA A 177 1.98 1.43 -12.89
C ALA A 177 0.46 1.58 -13.02
N LYS A 178 -0.14 0.75 -13.86
CA LYS A 178 -1.58 0.70 -14.12
C LYS A 178 -2.04 -0.74 -14.12
N MET A 179 -3.05 -1.04 -13.32
CA MET A 179 -3.71 -2.34 -13.32
C MET A 179 -5.22 -2.16 -13.45
N ASP A 180 -5.82 -2.95 -14.33
CA ASP A 180 -7.26 -3.11 -14.51
C ASP A 180 -7.65 -4.51 -14.05
N VAL A 181 -8.74 -4.63 -13.30
CA VAL A 181 -9.36 -5.91 -12.94
C VAL A 181 -10.85 -5.86 -13.28
N PRO A 182 -11.44 -6.91 -13.85
CA PRO A 182 -12.88 -6.97 -14.05
C PRO A 182 -13.61 -6.86 -12.72
N ALA A 183 -14.72 -6.13 -12.73
CA ALA A 183 -15.56 -5.95 -11.56
C ALA A 183 -17.03 -6.02 -11.96
N LYS A 184 -17.88 -6.22 -10.96
CA LYS A 184 -19.33 -6.18 -11.10
C LYS A 184 -19.87 -5.24 -10.04
N GLY A 185 -20.11 -3.99 -10.40
CA GLY A 185 -20.69 -3.01 -9.48
C GLY A 185 -21.53 -1.95 -10.19
N GLY A 186 -22.13 -1.03 -9.42
CA GLY A 186 -23.12 -0.08 -9.92
C GLY A 186 -22.71 1.39 -9.90
N SER A 187 -21.78 1.81 -9.04
CA SER A 187 -21.40 3.22 -8.86
C SER A 187 -20.04 3.58 -9.47
N THR A 188 -19.96 4.74 -10.11
CA THR A 188 -18.70 5.26 -10.66
C THR A 188 -18.05 6.23 -9.68
N ALA A 189 -16.74 6.10 -9.47
CA ALA A 189 -15.98 7.05 -8.65
C ALA A 189 -14.51 7.11 -9.07
N ASP A 190 -13.90 8.28 -8.90
CA ASP A 190 -12.46 8.48 -9.00
C ASP A 190 -11.96 8.97 -7.64
N LEU A 191 -11.04 8.21 -7.05
CA LEU A 191 -10.59 8.38 -5.69
C LEU A 191 -9.07 8.44 -5.70
N ILE A 192 -8.46 9.40 -5.01
CA ILE A 192 -7.01 9.44 -4.84
C ILE A 192 -6.72 9.03 -3.40
N VAL A 193 -6.27 7.79 -3.23
CA VAL A 193 -6.16 7.15 -1.92
C VAL A 193 -4.69 7.07 -1.51
N PRO A 194 -4.33 7.48 -0.28
CA PRO A 194 -2.96 7.32 0.22
C PRO A 194 -2.54 5.83 0.24
N PRO A 195 -1.32 5.48 -0.23
CA PRO A 195 -0.82 4.11 -0.20
C PRO A 195 -0.87 3.46 1.19
N LYS A 196 -0.61 4.25 2.25
CA LYS A 196 -0.67 3.79 3.65
C LYS A 196 -2.06 3.29 4.04
N ALA A 197 -3.13 3.89 3.50
CA ALA A 197 -4.50 3.46 3.75
C ALA A 197 -4.82 2.16 3.01
N LEU A 198 -4.38 2.04 1.76
CA LEU A 198 -4.51 0.82 0.96
C LEU A 198 -3.76 -0.36 1.59
N GLU A 199 -2.61 -0.11 2.22
CA GLU A 199 -1.88 -1.15 2.95
C GLU A 199 -2.62 -1.64 4.20
N GLN A 200 -3.45 -0.80 4.84
CA GLN A 200 -4.33 -1.29 5.92
C GLN A 200 -5.32 -2.33 5.42
N ILE A 201 -5.82 -2.19 4.19
CA ILE A 201 -6.74 -3.17 3.59
C ILE A 201 -6.04 -4.52 3.42
N ARG A 202 -4.79 -4.51 2.95
CA ARG A 202 -3.96 -5.72 2.77
C ARG A 202 -3.67 -6.43 4.09
N ARG A 203 -3.49 -5.66 5.16
CA ARG A 203 -3.15 -6.18 6.49
C ARG A 203 -4.36 -6.69 7.27
N LEU A 204 -5.53 -6.07 7.09
CA LEU A 204 -6.68 -6.25 7.99
C LEU A 204 -7.79 -7.12 7.42
N PHE A 205 -7.89 -7.24 6.10
CA PHE A 205 -8.89 -8.07 5.45
C PHE A 205 -8.19 -9.24 4.78
N ALA A 206 -8.61 -10.47 5.08
CA ALA A 206 -8.15 -11.66 4.41
C ALA A 206 -8.58 -11.63 2.95
N ALA A 207 -7.83 -12.27 2.05
CA ALA A 207 -8.10 -12.20 0.60
C ALA A 207 -9.52 -12.64 0.20
N ASP A 208 -10.11 -13.57 0.95
CA ASP A 208 -11.45 -14.11 0.73
C ASP A 208 -12.57 -13.24 1.34
N ASP A 209 -12.23 -12.21 2.10
CA ASP A 209 -13.21 -11.30 2.69
C ASP A 209 -13.94 -10.50 1.61
N ALA A 210 -15.25 -10.37 1.75
CA ALA A 210 -16.05 -9.42 0.98
C ALA A 210 -15.99 -8.04 1.67
N ILE A 211 -15.29 -7.10 1.06
CA ILE A 211 -15.16 -5.73 1.58
C ILE A 211 -16.18 -4.80 0.92
N GLU A 212 -16.75 -3.92 1.75
CA GLU A 212 -17.56 -2.80 1.31
C GLU A 212 -16.68 -1.54 1.26
N VAL A 213 -16.72 -0.81 0.15
CA VAL A 213 -16.00 0.43 -0.10
C VAL A 213 -17.00 1.56 -0.29
N ALA A 214 -16.90 2.59 0.53
CA ALA A 214 -17.81 3.72 0.48
C ALA A 214 -17.04 5.04 0.53
N LYS A 215 -17.60 6.06 -0.12
CA LYS A 215 -17.10 7.43 -0.08
C LYS A 215 -18.12 8.30 0.65
N SER A 216 -17.66 9.20 1.50
CA SER A 216 -18.47 10.30 2.02
C SER A 216 -17.59 11.54 2.16
N ASP A 217 -18.02 12.64 1.56
CA ASP A 217 -17.24 13.89 1.46
C ASP A 217 -15.81 13.62 0.96
N ASN A 218 -14.80 14.01 1.76
CA ASN A 218 -13.39 13.80 1.50
C ASN A 218 -12.80 12.55 2.19
N HIS A 219 -13.63 11.57 2.53
CA HIS A 219 -13.20 10.32 3.16
C HIS A 219 -13.65 9.09 2.36
N ILE A 220 -12.82 8.07 2.43
CA ILE A 220 -13.12 6.71 2.00
C ILE A 220 -13.18 5.80 3.22
N GLY A 221 -14.16 4.89 3.22
CA GLY A 221 -14.37 3.89 4.26
C GLY A 221 -14.37 2.49 3.67
N PHE A 222 -13.76 1.56 4.40
CA PHE A 222 -13.72 0.13 4.12
C PHE A 222 -14.32 -0.63 5.29
N ARG A 223 -15.16 -1.63 5.00
CA ARG A 223 -15.80 -2.44 6.02
C ARG A 223 -15.84 -3.90 5.63
N ALA A 224 -15.46 -4.78 6.56
CA ALA A 224 -15.82 -6.20 6.55
C ALA A 224 -15.86 -6.73 7.98
N GLY A 225 -16.87 -7.53 8.29
CA GLY A 225 -17.10 -8.03 9.65
C GLY A 225 -17.15 -6.90 10.69
N GLY A 226 -16.38 -7.06 11.77
CA GLY A 226 -16.25 -6.07 12.85
C GLY A 226 -15.20 -4.98 12.60
N THR A 227 -14.52 -4.97 11.45
CA THR A 227 -13.40 -4.08 11.14
C THR A 227 -13.79 -2.97 10.17
N LEU A 228 -13.38 -1.76 10.52
CA LEU A 228 -13.58 -0.52 9.77
C LEU A 228 -12.22 0.15 9.55
N VAL A 229 -11.97 0.60 8.33
CA VAL A 229 -10.81 1.44 7.98
C VAL A 229 -11.32 2.68 7.29
N PHE A 230 -10.88 3.85 7.74
CA PHE A 230 -11.19 5.12 7.11
C PHE A 230 -9.91 5.83 6.71
N SER A 231 -9.96 6.59 5.62
CA SER A 231 -8.86 7.45 5.22
C SER A 231 -9.36 8.74 4.58
N ARG A 232 -8.67 9.85 4.83
CA ARG A 232 -8.85 11.09 4.07
C ARG A 232 -8.34 10.87 2.65
N LEU A 233 -9.13 11.29 1.66
CA LEU A 233 -8.73 11.28 0.26
C LEU A 233 -7.81 12.48 -0.03
N ILE A 234 -6.92 12.30 -1.00
CA ILE A 234 -6.10 13.40 -1.51
C ILE A 234 -6.95 14.21 -2.49
N GLU A 235 -7.05 15.51 -2.26
CA GLU A 235 -7.84 16.41 -3.11
C GLU A 235 -7.06 16.88 -4.33
N GLY A 236 -7.78 17.08 -5.44
CA GLY A 236 -7.26 17.68 -6.66
C GLY A 236 -7.42 16.76 -7.89
N PRO A 237 -7.06 17.27 -9.08
CA PRO A 237 -7.12 16.50 -10.31
C PRO A 237 -5.88 15.60 -10.44
N TYR A 238 -6.08 14.29 -10.53
CA TYR A 238 -4.99 13.39 -10.90
C TYR A 238 -4.57 13.66 -12.36
N PRO A 239 -3.26 13.67 -12.69
CA PRO A 239 -2.81 13.92 -14.05
C PRO A 239 -3.42 12.94 -15.05
N ASN A 240 -3.66 13.40 -16.29
CA ASN A 240 -4.18 12.55 -17.36
C ASN A 240 -3.11 11.55 -17.81
N TYR A 241 -3.04 10.42 -17.11
CA TYR A 241 -2.04 9.39 -17.32
C TYR A 241 -2.18 8.69 -18.69
N GLU A 242 -3.38 8.65 -19.27
CA GLU A 242 -3.59 8.00 -20.58
C GLU A 242 -2.83 8.73 -21.70
N GLN A 243 -2.53 10.02 -21.54
CA GLN A 243 -1.78 10.81 -22.53
C GLN A 243 -0.28 10.49 -22.56
N VAL A 244 0.28 9.98 -21.45
CA VAL A 244 1.71 9.66 -21.37
C VAL A 244 2.02 8.22 -21.78
N ILE A 245 1.00 7.36 -21.84
CA ILE A 245 1.14 5.96 -22.26
C ILE A 245 1.31 5.91 -23.80
N PRO A 246 2.47 5.45 -24.31
CA PRO A 246 2.70 5.34 -25.74
C PRO A 246 1.75 4.33 -26.38
N ARG A 247 1.21 4.68 -27.56
CA ARG A 247 0.36 3.79 -28.38
C ARG A 247 1.06 3.29 -29.66
N GLU A 248 2.21 3.86 -29.98
CA GLU A 248 2.91 3.67 -31.26
C GLU A 248 4.29 3.03 -31.11
N ASN A 249 4.55 2.39 -29.95
CA ASN A 249 5.76 1.62 -29.74
C ASN A 249 5.79 0.45 -30.72
N ASP A 250 6.80 0.42 -31.59
CA ASP A 250 6.92 -0.49 -32.72
C ASP A 250 8.05 -1.52 -32.56
N LYS A 251 8.84 -1.39 -31.49
CA LYS A 251 9.91 -2.32 -31.12
C LYS A 251 9.52 -3.05 -29.85
N ALA A 252 9.71 -4.36 -29.80
CA ALA A 252 9.39 -5.18 -28.64
C ALA A 252 10.53 -6.13 -28.32
N ALA A 253 10.94 -6.17 -27.05
CA ALA A 253 11.90 -7.11 -26.50
C ALA A 253 11.21 -7.99 -25.45
N THR A 254 11.25 -9.31 -25.61
CA THR A 254 10.84 -10.25 -24.55
C THR A 254 12.06 -10.77 -23.81
N VAL A 255 12.05 -10.67 -22.49
CA VAL A 255 13.20 -10.99 -21.63
C VAL A 255 12.76 -11.82 -20.42
N ASP A 256 13.66 -12.69 -19.95
CA ASP A 256 13.53 -13.31 -18.64
C ASP A 256 13.69 -12.25 -17.54
N LYS A 257 12.66 -12.12 -16.70
CA LYS A 257 12.56 -11.13 -15.62
C LYS A 257 13.68 -11.28 -14.60
N ALA A 258 14.02 -12.52 -14.22
CA ALA A 258 15.01 -12.77 -13.19
C ALA A 258 16.43 -12.44 -13.66
N ALA A 259 16.76 -12.82 -14.90
CA ALA A 259 18.02 -12.51 -15.57
C ALA A 259 18.17 -10.99 -15.76
N MET A 260 17.14 -10.32 -16.30
CA MET A 260 17.11 -8.86 -16.45
C MET A 260 17.32 -8.15 -15.11
N ALA A 261 16.61 -8.56 -14.06
CA ALA A 261 16.79 -8.00 -12.72
C ALA A 261 18.20 -8.27 -12.14
N ALA A 262 18.79 -9.43 -12.41
CA ALA A 262 20.14 -9.75 -11.96
C ALA A 262 21.20 -8.88 -12.66
N ALA A 263 21.11 -8.69 -13.98
CA ALA A 263 21.99 -7.78 -14.72
C ALA A 263 21.83 -6.34 -14.22
N LEU A 264 20.60 -5.83 -14.11
CA LEU A 264 20.34 -4.49 -13.56
C LEU A 264 20.95 -4.30 -12.18
N ARG A 265 20.87 -5.29 -11.27
CA ARG A 265 21.51 -5.22 -9.94
C ARG A 265 23.03 -5.14 -10.04
N ARG A 266 23.68 -5.96 -10.89
CA ARG A 266 25.14 -5.91 -11.10
C ARG A 266 25.58 -4.54 -11.60
N MET A 267 24.87 -4.03 -12.60
CA MET A 267 25.17 -2.74 -13.22
C MET A 267 24.92 -1.56 -12.28
N SER A 268 23.91 -1.66 -11.41
CA SER A 268 23.59 -0.63 -10.42
C SER A 268 24.71 -0.42 -9.39
N VAL A 269 25.61 -1.39 -9.18
CA VAL A 269 26.77 -1.25 -8.28
C VAL A 269 27.74 -0.17 -8.75
N VAL A 270 27.86 0.02 -10.07
CA VAL A 270 28.76 1.00 -10.68
C VAL A 270 28.01 2.25 -11.16
N ALA A 271 26.67 2.26 -11.07
CA ALA A 271 25.85 3.40 -11.48
C ALA A 271 25.93 4.53 -10.44
N SER A 272 25.89 5.77 -10.91
CA SER A 272 25.84 6.95 -10.04
C SER A 272 24.69 6.85 -9.02
N ASP A 273 24.98 7.12 -7.75
CA ASP A 273 23.98 7.17 -6.67
C ASP A 273 22.91 8.26 -6.85
N GLN A 274 23.15 9.24 -7.74
CA GLN A 274 22.21 10.33 -7.99
C GLN A 274 21.21 9.99 -9.10
N THR A 275 21.68 9.37 -10.19
CA THR A 275 20.85 9.15 -11.39
C THR A 275 20.48 7.69 -11.61
N HIS A 276 21.27 6.77 -11.05
CA HIS A 276 21.22 5.33 -11.31
C HIS A 276 21.14 5.00 -12.80
N ARG A 277 21.79 5.82 -13.65
CA ARG A 277 21.65 5.72 -15.10
C ARG A 277 22.37 4.48 -15.63
N ILE A 278 21.65 3.71 -16.43
CA ILE A 278 22.14 2.57 -17.18
C ILE A 278 21.75 2.69 -18.64
N ARG A 279 22.66 2.35 -19.54
CA ARG A 279 22.44 2.30 -20.99
C ARG A 279 22.11 0.86 -21.38
N LEU A 280 21.00 0.67 -22.10
CA LEU A 280 20.59 -0.60 -22.69
C LEU A 280 20.64 -0.49 -24.20
N ALA A 281 21.42 -1.36 -24.85
CA ALA A 281 21.53 -1.45 -26.30
C ALA A 281 20.96 -2.78 -26.79
N PHE A 282 19.83 -2.73 -27.50
CA PHE A 282 19.14 -3.88 -28.07
C PHE A 282 19.57 -4.07 -29.53
N ALA A 283 20.13 -5.24 -29.86
CA ALA A 283 20.49 -5.62 -31.23
C ALA A 283 20.73 -7.13 -31.33
N GLY A 284 20.38 -7.74 -32.47
CA GLY A 284 20.80 -9.11 -32.82
C GLY A 284 20.38 -10.19 -31.80
N GLY A 285 19.21 -10.07 -31.18
CA GLY A 285 18.73 -11.04 -30.17
C GLY A 285 19.43 -10.92 -28.81
N ALA A 286 20.09 -9.80 -28.53
CA ALA A 286 20.70 -9.52 -27.23
C ALA A 286 20.39 -8.10 -26.77
N VAL A 287 20.45 -7.90 -25.45
CA VAL A 287 20.54 -6.58 -24.83
C VAL A 287 21.87 -6.45 -24.09
N LYS A 288 22.64 -5.44 -24.45
CA LYS A 288 23.87 -5.06 -23.78
C LYS A 288 23.61 -3.96 -22.78
N PHE A 289 24.11 -4.13 -21.57
CA PHE A 289 24.05 -3.14 -20.51
C PHE A 289 25.41 -2.46 -20.42
N SER A 290 25.42 -1.14 -20.26
CA SER A 290 26.65 -0.43 -19.91
C SER A 290 26.39 0.72 -18.95
N VAL A 291 27.38 0.93 -18.09
CA VAL A 291 27.42 2.02 -17.12
C VAL A 291 28.83 2.59 -17.16
N GLN A 292 28.91 3.91 -17.17
CA GLN A 292 30.15 4.65 -17.00
C GLN A 292 29.89 5.78 -16.01
N THR A 293 30.59 5.73 -14.89
CA THR A 293 30.50 6.73 -13.82
C THR A 293 31.88 7.35 -13.63
N PRO A 294 32.07 8.64 -13.99
CA PRO A 294 33.30 9.38 -13.71
C PRO A 294 33.62 9.22 -12.22
N ASP A 295 34.84 8.79 -11.90
CA ASP A 295 35.36 8.53 -10.54
C ASP A 295 35.05 7.16 -9.91
N LEU A 296 34.12 6.35 -10.43
CA LEU A 296 33.86 4.99 -9.91
C LEU A 296 34.34 3.89 -10.85
N GLY A 297 34.11 4.04 -12.15
CA GLY A 297 34.53 3.07 -13.16
C GLY A 297 33.45 2.78 -14.21
N GLU A 298 33.63 1.66 -14.89
CA GLU A 298 32.74 1.16 -15.94
C GLU A 298 32.32 -0.29 -15.67
N ALA A 299 31.14 -0.65 -16.15
CA ALA A 299 30.64 -2.01 -16.14
C ALA A 299 29.92 -2.32 -17.46
N GLN A 300 29.97 -3.59 -17.86
CA GLN A 300 29.24 -4.12 -19.00
C GLN A 300 28.65 -5.48 -18.67
N ASP A 301 27.49 -5.77 -19.24
CA ASP A 301 26.81 -7.06 -19.13
C ASP A 301 26.01 -7.32 -20.40
N GLU A 302 25.63 -8.56 -20.65
CA GLU A 302 24.88 -8.93 -21.85
C GLU A 302 23.92 -10.08 -21.55
N LEU A 303 22.69 -9.96 -22.04
CA LEU A 303 21.67 -11.00 -21.91
C LEU A 303 21.04 -11.32 -23.27
N PRO A 304 20.79 -12.61 -23.57
CA PRO A 304 19.98 -12.99 -24.72
C PRO A 304 18.52 -12.55 -24.50
N VAL A 305 17.87 -12.07 -25.56
CA VAL A 305 16.47 -11.61 -25.57
C VAL A 305 15.80 -11.95 -26.89
N THR A 306 14.47 -12.03 -26.91
CA THR A 306 13.74 -12.06 -28.19
C THR A 306 13.53 -10.62 -28.66
N TYR A 307 14.28 -10.19 -29.68
CA TYR A 307 14.21 -8.84 -30.24
C TYR A 307 14.50 -8.85 -31.75
N GLU A 308 13.51 -8.44 -32.55
CA GLU A 308 13.59 -8.41 -34.02
C GLU A 308 13.52 -6.98 -34.59
N GLY A 309 13.51 -5.96 -33.72
CA GLY A 309 13.46 -4.56 -34.13
C GLY A 309 14.81 -4.01 -34.60
N GLU A 310 14.78 -2.81 -35.18
CA GLU A 310 15.99 -2.03 -35.48
C GLU A 310 16.83 -1.79 -34.21
N PRO A 311 18.17 -1.70 -34.31
CA PRO A 311 19.02 -1.42 -33.17
C PRO A 311 18.56 -0.19 -32.38
N LEU A 312 18.48 -0.32 -31.06
CA LEU A 312 18.00 0.74 -30.17
C LEU A 312 18.93 0.86 -28.97
N GLU A 313 19.38 2.08 -28.70
CA GLU A 313 20.11 2.42 -27.48
C GLU A 313 19.30 3.41 -26.64
N ILE A 314 19.05 3.07 -25.38
CA ILE A 314 18.19 3.86 -24.50
C ILE A 314 18.72 3.86 -23.06
N GLY A 315 18.64 5.02 -22.41
CA GLY A 315 19.04 5.19 -21.01
C GLY A 315 17.85 5.03 -20.08
N PHE A 316 18.05 4.37 -18.94
CA PHE A 316 17.04 4.29 -17.88
C PHE A 316 17.65 4.53 -16.50
N ASN A 317 16.79 4.86 -15.54
CA ASN A 317 17.11 4.70 -14.13
C ASN A 317 16.94 3.21 -13.78
N ALA A 318 18.03 2.55 -13.37
CA ALA A 318 18.04 1.12 -13.07
C ALA A 318 17.12 0.75 -11.89
N MET A 319 17.01 1.62 -10.88
CA MET A 319 16.14 1.38 -9.72
C MET A 319 14.67 1.34 -10.13
N TYR A 320 14.24 2.20 -11.08
CA TYR A 320 12.87 2.19 -11.56
C TYR A 320 12.54 0.91 -12.33
N LEU A 321 13.46 0.43 -13.17
CA LEU A 321 13.29 -0.87 -13.84
C LEU A 321 13.23 -2.02 -12.83
N LEU A 322 14.13 -2.04 -11.83
CA LEU A 322 14.14 -3.06 -10.78
C LEU A 322 12.84 -3.09 -9.97
N GLU A 323 12.30 -1.93 -9.61
CA GLU A 323 11.01 -1.82 -8.93
C GLU A 323 9.87 -2.33 -9.81
N ILE A 324 9.82 -1.94 -11.09
CA ILE A 324 8.80 -2.44 -12.02
C ILE A 324 8.87 -3.96 -12.14
N LEU A 325 10.06 -4.52 -12.39
CA LEU A 325 10.25 -5.96 -12.56
C LEU A 325 9.85 -6.72 -11.29
N LYS A 326 10.11 -6.18 -10.09
CA LYS A 326 9.72 -6.81 -8.82
C LYS A 326 8.21 -7.11 -8.76
N TYR A 327 7.38 -6.27 -9.36
CA TYR A 327 5.93 -6.39 -9.33
C TYR A 327 5.34 -6.98 -10.62
N MET A 328 6.17 -7.48 -11.53
CA MET A 328 5.69 -8.23 -12.71
C MET A 328 5.34 -9.68 -12.32
N PRO A 329 4.11 -10.15 -12.61
CA PRO A 329 3.59 -11.43 -12.11
C PRO A 329 4.12 -12.67 -12.86
N THR A 330 4.79 -12.49 -14.01
CA THR A 330 5.26 -13.58 -14.88
C THR A 330 6.78 -13.66 -14.92
N ASP A 331 7.32 -14.79 -15.34
CA ASP A 331 8.77 -14.99 -15.47
C ASP A 331 9.35 -14.29 -16.70
N GLU A 332 8.55 -14.10 -17.75
CA GLU A 332 8.89 -13.30 -18.90
C GLU A 332 8.13 -11.97 -18.90
N VAL A 333 8.80 -10.92 -19.36
CA VAL A 333 8.21 -9.59 -19.54
C VAL A 333 8.52 -9.07 -20.93
N ARG A 334 7.59 -8.30 -21.49
CA ARG A 334 7.74 -7.62 -22.77
C ARG A 334 7.96 -6.14 -22.52
N LEU A 335 9.10 -5.64 -22.98
CA LEU A 335 9.39 -4.21 -23.04
C LEU A 335 9.07 -3.71 -24.44
N THR A 336 8.37 -2.57 -24.56
CA THR A 336 8.11 -1.93 -25.85
C THR A 336 8.68 -0.53 -25.93
N PHE A 337 9.12 -0.14 -27.13
CA PHE A 337 9.85 1.09 -27.37
C PHE A 337 9.45 1.74 -28.70
N LYS A 338 9.70 3.04 -28.81
CA LYS A 338 9.62 3.79 -30.07
C LYS A 338 10.96 4.38 -30.46
N ALA A 339 11.51 5.24 -29.59
CA ALA A 339 12.77 5.96 -29.78
C ALA A 339 13.43 6.23 -28.41
N PRO A 340 14.74 6.55 -28.35
CA PRO A 340 15.50 6.69 -27.10
C PRO A 340 14.94 7.70 -26.08
N GLU A 341 14.24 8.73 -26.55
CA GLU A 341 13.65 9.79 -25.74
C GLU A 341 12.16 9.56 -25.40
N ARG A 342 11.57 8.46 -25.87
CA ARG A 342 10.16 8.13 -25.68
C ARG A 342 9.99 7.15 -24.52
N ALA A 343 8.88 7.30 -23.79
CA ALA A 343 8.52 6.38 -22.72
C ALA A 343 8.45 4.94 -23.22
N SER A 344 8.87 4.01 -22.37
CA SER A 344 8.81 2.58 -22.65
C SER A 344 7.77 1.92 -21.76
N THR A 345 7.08 0.90 -22.28
CA THR A 345 6.15 0.11 -21.48
C THR A 345 6.75 -1.24 -21.13
N VAL A 346 6.31 -1.80 -19.99
CA VAL A 346 6.67 -3.13 -19.54
C VAL A 346 5.39 -3.87 -19.17
N GLU A 347 5.19 -5.05 -19.74
CA GLU A 347 3.98 -5.86 -19.56
C GLU A 347 4.37 -7.32 -19.28
N PRO A 348 3.58 -8.07 -18.49
CA PRO A 348 3.82 -9.48 -18.29
C PRO A 348 3.48 -10.29 -19.56
N VAL A 349 4.24 -11.36 -19.82
CA VAL A 349 4.02 -12.27 -20.95
C VAL A 349 3.39 -13.57 -20.46
N GLY A 350 2.35 -14.04 -21.14
CA GLY A 350 1.69 -15.31 -20.81
C GLY A 350 0.95 -15.29 -19.48
N TRP A 351 0.55 -14.11 -18.99
CA TRP A 351 -0.16 -14.00 -17.71
C TRP A 351 -1.61 -14.50 -17.86
N ASP A 352 -1.91 -15.66 -17.27
CA ASP A 352 -3.26 -16.22 -17.21
C ASP A 352 -4.04 -15.61 -16.03
N ASP A 353 -4.45 -14.35 -16.20
CA ASP A 353 -5.29 -13.62 -15.25
C ASP A 353 -6.29 -12.76 -16.02
N PRO A 354 -7.55 -12.63 -15.55
CA PRO A 354 -8.50 -11.71 -16.15
C PRO A 354 -8.10 -10.23 -16.02
N ALA A 355 -7.11 -9.92 -15.18
CA ALA A 355 -6.55 -8.59 -15.02
C ALA A 355 -5.61 -8.20 -16.17
N SER A 356 -5.52 -6.90 -16.44
CA SER A 356 -4.52 -6.32 -17.33
C SER A 356 -3.55 -5.48 -16.51
N TYR A 357 -2.25 -5.67 -16.74
CA TYR A 357 -1.19 -4.94 -16.03
C TYR A 357 -0.16 -4.37 -16.98
N MET A 358 0.20 -3.11 -16.75
CA MET A 358 1.26 -2.44 -17.49
C MET A 358 1.99 -1.46 -16.58
N ALA A 359 3.29 -1.41 -16.74
CA ALA A 359 4.12 -0.34 -16.22
C ALA A 359 4.69 0.51 -17.36
N LEU A 360 5.08 1.73 -17.03
CA LEU A 360 5.75 2.67 -17.90
C LEU A 360 6.98 3.23 -17.19
N VAL A 361 8.04 3.44 -17.95
CA VAL A 361 9.27 4.09 -17.47
C VAL A 361 9.73 5.15 -18.48
N MET A 362 10.04 6.34 -17.98
CA MET A 362 10.62 7.42 -18.75
C MET A 362 12.11 7.17 -18.97
N PRO A 363 12.64 7.40 -20.18
CA PRO A 363 14.06 7.28 -20.42
C PRO A 363 14.83 8.42 -19.75
N LEU A 364 16.11 8.15 -19.49
CA LEU A 364 17.11 9.15 -19.18
C LEU A 364 17.90 9.46 -20.43
N ARG A 365 18.15 10.75 -20.67
CA ARG A 365 19.05 11.18 -21.74
C ARG A 365 20.43 10.59 -21.48
N LEU A 366 20.96 9.90 -22.49
CA LEU A 366 22.35 9.47 -22.51
C LEU A 366 23.24 10.69 -22.68
N VAL A 367 24.33 10.73 -21.92
CA VAL A 367 25.37 11.74 -22.08
C VAL A 367 26.43 11.06 -22.93
N ASP A 368 26.78 11.71 -24.04
CA ASP A 368 27.81 11.25 -24.97
C ASP A 368 29.20 11.25 -24.33
#